data_AF-A0A699ZLE0-F1
#
_entry.id   AF-A0A699ZLE0-F1
#
_cell.length_a   1.000
_cell.length_b   1.000
_cell.length_c   1.000
_cell.angle_alpha   90.00
_cell.angle_beta   90.00
_cell.angle_gamma   90.00
#
_symmetry.space_group_name_H-M   'P 1'
#
loop_
_entity.id
_entity.type
_entity.pdbx_description
1 polymer ?
#
loop_
_entity_poly.entity_id
_entity_poly.type
_entity_poly.pdbx_seq_one_letter_code
_entity_poly.pdbx_strand_id
1 'polypeptide(L)'
;VAQPSGLQLIGNGDVMSYTDWNAHVGNGQGPLAACMIARGALIKPWVFTEIKEQRHWDISAGERLDLLRSFVGAGLEHWGSDSRGVENCRKFLLEWLYIPVGLLEVVPQRLHWRAPPLLGRSDLETLLASDSPADWIRISELLLGKAPDNFTFQPKHKSNAYSSSAATGKEEGQAEG
;
A
#
# COMPACT_ATOMS: atom_id res chain seq x y z
N VAL A 1 -10.82 38.20 5.36
CA VAL A 1 -9.59 37.37 5.23
C VAL A 1 -8.75 37.67 6.46
N ALA A 2 -8.56 36.70 7.36
CA ALA A 2 -7.81 36.93 8.60
C ALA A 2 -6.34 37.27 8.28
N GLN A 3 -5.78 38.25 8.98
CA GLN A 3 -4.35 38.60 8.95
C GLN A 3 -3.50 37.38 9.33
N PRO A 4 -2.36 37.11 8.66
CA PRO A 4 -1.51 35.99 9.01
C PRO A 4 -0.87 36.26 10.36
N SER A 5 -1.16 35.41 11.35
CA SER A 5 -0.70 35.55 12.75
C SER A 5 0.81 35.35 12.95
N GLY A 6 1.59 35.27 11.87
CA GLY A 6 3.00 34.86 11.88
C GLY A 6 3.23 33.40 12.29
N LEU A 7 2.16 32.67 12.65
CA LEU A 7 2.22 31.29 13.10
C LEU A 7 2.22 30.34 11.89
N GLN A 8 3.27 29.53 11.77
CA GLN A 8 3.35 28.49 10.76
C GLN A 8 2.53 27.27 11.18
N LEU A 9 1.56 26.89 10.35
CA LEU A 9 0.67 25.75 10.59
C LEU A 9 1.08 24.56 9.72
N ILE A 10 1.14 23.39 10.33
CA ILE A 10 1.34 22.11 9.64
C ILE A 10 0.01 21.35 9.68
N GLY A 11 -0.62 21.18 8.53
CA GLY A 11 -1.85 20.39 8.41
C GLY A 11 -1.58 18.89 8.42
N ASN A 12 -2.61 18.10 8.73
CA ASN A 12 -2.58 16.65 8.61
C ASN A 12 -3.99 16.16 8.24
N GLY A 13 -4.08 15.16 7.37
CA GLY A 13 -5.34 14.52 7.00
C GLY A 13 -5.42 14.19 5.52
N ASP A 14 -5.54 12.90 5.20
CA ASP A 14 -5.97 12.35 3.91
C ASP A 14 -5.28 12.91 2.64
N VAL A 15 -4.00 13.29 2.76
CA VAL A 15 -3.15 13.62 1.61
C VAL A 15 -2.67 12.33 0.95
N MET A 16 -3.23 12.01 -0.23
CA MET A 16 -2.96 10.77 -0.97
C MET A 16 -2.21 11.01 -2.29
N SER A 17 -2.08 12.27 -2.71
CA SER A 17 -1.50 12.66 -4.00
C SER A 17 -0.89 14.06 -3.94
N TYR A 18 -0.10 14.43 -4.95
CA TYR A 18 0.42 15.79 -5.07
C TYR A 18 -0.69 16.84 -5.24
N THR A 19 -1.81 16.49 -5.89
CA THR A 19 -2.96 17.38 -6.03
C THR A 19 -3.62 17.67 -4.67
N ASP A 20 -3.73 16.65 -3.81
CA ASP A 20 -4.23 16.85 -2.44
C ASP A 20 -3.28 17.74 -1.65
N TRP A 21 -1.97 17.54 -1.80
CA TRP A 21 -0.97 18.41 -1.15
C TRP A 21 -1.06 19.85 -1.66
N ASN A 22 -1.20 20.04 -2.97
CA ASN A 22 -1.34 21.36 -3.59
C ASN A 22 -2.59 22.11 -3.13
N ALA A 23 -3.71 21.41 -2.91
CA ALA A 23 -4.93 22.03 -2.39
C ALA A 23 -4.75 22.65 -1.00
N HIS A 24 -3.78 22.15 -0.21
CA HIS A 24 -3.55 22.57 1.17
C HIS A 24 -2.34 23.50 1.34
N VAL A 25 -1.28 23.30 0.55
CA VAL A 25 0.01 24.01 0.65
C VAL A 25 0.39 24.73 -0.65
N GLY A 26 -0.03 24.19 -1.80
CA GLY A 26 0.44 24.59 -3.13
C GLY A 26 0.24 26.06 -3.46
N ASN A 27 1.22 26.64 -4.16
CA ASN A 27 1.24 28.00 -4.70
C ASN A 27 1.14 29.16 -3.69
N GLY A 28 1.37 28.93 -2.39
CA GLY A 28 1.26 29.97 -1.36
C GLY A 28 -0.17 30.52 -1.18
N GLN A 29 -1.16 29.82 -1.75
CA GLN A 29 -2.58 30.13 -1.66
C GLN A 29 -3.28 29.33 -0.55
N GLY A 30 -2.67 28.21 -0.14
CA GLY A 30 -3.13 27.42 1.00
C GLY A 30 -2.81 28.09 2.34
N PRO A 31 -3.65 27.89 3.38
CA PRO A 31 -3.44 28.48 4.70
C PRO A 31 -2.29 27.83 5.51
N LEU A 32 -1.63 26.80 4.96
CA LEU A 32 -0.67 25.96 5.67
C LEU A 32 0.76 26.15 5.15
N ALA A 33 1.72 26.12 6.06
CA ALA A 33 3.15 26.16 5.74
C ALA A 33 3.66 24.79 5.23
N ALA A 34 3.07 23.70 5.73
CA ALA A 34 3.37 22.34 5.29
C ALA A 34 2.20 21.39 5.58
N CYS A 35 2.30 20.16 5.07
CA CYS A 35 1.38 19.07 5.40
C CYS A 35 2.15 17.82 5.82
N MET A 36 1.68 17.18 6.89
CA MET A 36 2.08 15.85 7.31
C MET A 36 1.32 14.80 6.49
N ILE A 37 2.05 13.81 5.98
CA ILE A 37 1.49 12.71 5.19
C ILE A 37 1.77 11.41 5.94
N ALA A 38 0.70 10.76 6.41
CA ALA A 38 0.79 9.50 7.15
C ALA A 38 0.39 8.31 6.27
N ARG A 39 -0.90 7.96 6.22
CA ARG A 39 -1.41 6.81 5.46
C ARG A 39 -1.07 6.86 3.97
N GLY A 40 -1.08 8.04 3.38
CA GLY A 40 -0.69 8.24 1.98
C GLY A 40 0.74 7.80 1.69
N ALA A 41 1.68 8.00 2.62
CA ALA A 41 3.06 7.56 2.47
C ALA A 41 3.23 6.04 2.66
N LEU A 42 2.37 5.40 3.46
CA LEU A 42 2.36 3.94 3.61
C LEU A 42 1.77 3.23 2.38
N ILE A 43 0.65 3.75 1.87
CA ILE A 43 -0.03 3.23 0.66
C ILE A 43 0.79 3.54 -0.59
N LYS A 44 1.35 4.75 -0.68
CA LYS A 44 2.06 5.26 -1.84
C LYS A 44 3.40 5.88 -1.41
N PRO A 45 4.44 5.07 -1.20
CA PRO A 45 5.76 5.55 -0.77
C PRO A 45 6.36 6.63 -1.68
N TRP A 46 6.02 6.59 -2.96
CA TRP A 46 6.46 7.56 -3.97
C TRP A 46 5.63 8.85 -4.01
N VAL A 47 4.67 9.04 -3.10
CA VAL A 47 3.86 10.28 -3.01
C VAL A 47 4.75 11.53 -2.85
N PHE A 48 5.89 11.40 -2.18
CA PHE A 48 6.85 12.51 -2.07
C PHE A 48 7.50 12.85 -3.40
N THR A 49 7.72 11.86 -4.27
CA THR A 49 8.20 12.11 -5.63
C THR A 49 7.12 12.75 -6.48
N GLU A 50 5.86 12.33 -6.36
CA GLU A 50 4.75 13.02 -7.02
C GLU A 50 4.68 14.50 -6.60
N ILE A 51 4.83 14.80 -5.31
CA ILE A 51 4.85 16.17 -4.77
C ILE A 51 6.04 16.95 -5.32
N LYS A 52 7.23 16.35 -5.35
CA LYS A 52 8.44 17.00 -5.87
C LYS A 52 8.34 17.29 -7.36
N GLU A 53 7.82 16.35 -8.13
CA GLU A 53 7.76 16.41 -9.60
C GLU A 53 6.45 16.98 -10.14
N GLN A 54 5.49 17.27 -9.26
CA GLN A 54 4.19 17.86 -9.59
C GLN A 54 3.42 17.06 -10.66
N ARG A 55 3.48 15.73 -10.58
CA ARG A 55 2.82 14.81 -11.48
C ARG A 55 2.37 13.54 -10.76
N HIS A 56 1.32 12.91 -11.27
CA HIS A 56 1.01 11.54 -10.87
C HIS A 56 2.10 10.60 -11.41
N TRP A 57 2.42 9.58 -10.63
CA TRP A 57 3.41 8.59 -11.04
C TRP A 57 2.87 7.19 -10.87
N ASP A 58 2.53 6.60 -12.00
CA ASP A 58 2.14 5.20 -12.13
C ASP A 58 3.40 4.36 -12.34
N ILE A 59 3.97 3.89 -11.24
CA ILE A 59 5.19 3.07 -11.25
C ILE A 59 4.89 1.67 -11.78
N SER A 60 5.86 1.10 -12.50
CA SER A 60 5.79 -0.29 -12.92
C SER A 60 5.87 -1.27 -11.75
N ALA A 61 5.44 -2.50 -11.97
CA ALA A 61 5.58 -3.58 -11.00
C ALA A 61 7.04 -3.83 -10.59
N GLY A 62 8.00 -3.63 -11.51
CA GLY A 62 9.43 -3.71 -11.23
C GLY A 62 9.90 -2.62 -10.28
N GLU A 63 9.57 -1.35 -10.57
CA GLU A 63 9.88 -0.23 -9.68
C GLU A 63 9.26 -0.41 -8.29
N ARG A 64 8.02 -0.94 -8.22
CA ARG A 64 7.38 -1.26 -6.94
C ARG A 64 8.13 -2.37 -6.20
N LEU A 65 8.57 -3.41 -6.89
CA LEU A 65 9.37 -4.47 -6.30
C LEU A 65 10.73 -3.94 -5.80
N ASP A 66 11.33 -3.00 -6.51
CA ASP A 66 12.59 -2.38 -6.10
C ASP A 66 12.44 -1.55 -4.82
N LEU A 67 11.30 -0.86 -4.62
CA LEU A 67 10.98 -0.23 -3.34
C LEU A 67 10.91 -1.25 -2.19
N LEU A 68 10.33 -2.43 -2.43
CA LEU A 68 10.30 -3.51 -1.44
C LEU A 68 11.71 -4.07 -1.19
N ARG A 69 12.57 -4.18 -2.22
CA ARG A 69 13.98 -4.56 -2.06
C ARG A 69 14.73 -3.54 -1.19
N SER A 70 14.53 -2.25 -1.41
CA SER A 70 15.15 -1.20 -0.59
C SER A 70 14.72 -1.30 0.87
N PHE A 71 13.42 -1.53 1.12
CA PHE A 71 12.92 -1.77 2.48
C PHE A 71 13.56 -3.00 3.12
N VAL A 72 13.63 -4.11 2.39
CA VAL A 72 14.27 -5.33 2.89
C VAL A 72 15.76 -5.11 3.17
N GLY A 73 16.48 -4.43 2.29
CA GLY A 73 17.89 -4.08 2.51
C GLY A 73 18.09 -3.29 3.81
N ALA A 74 17.32 -2.22 4.00
CA ALA A 74 17.35 -1.43 5.23
C ALA A 74 16.92 -2.24 6.46
N GLY A 75 15.93 -3.12 6.29
CA GLY A 75 15.45 -4.00 7.35
C GLY A 75 16.51 -5.00 7.80
N LEU A 76 17.26 -5.62 6.88
CA LEU A 76 18.33 -6.55 7.20
C LEU A 76 19.55 -5.85 7.80
N GLU A 77 19.83 -4.60 7.40
CA GLU A 77 20.84 -3.77 8.06
C GLU A 77 20.45 -3.44 9.52
N HIS A 78 19.17 -3.19 9.77
CA HIS A 78 18.67 -2.82 11.10
C HIS A 78 18.46 -4.03 12.03
N TRP A 79 17.83 -5.10 11.55
CA TRP A 79 17.47 -6.27 12.36
C TRP A 79 18.50 -7.41 12.29
N GLY A 80 19.41 -7.38 11.33
CA GLY A 80 20.37 -8.44 11.06
C GLY A 80 19.89 -9.40 9.97
N SER A 81 20.85 -10.15 9.42
CA SER A 81 20.63 -11.19 8.40
C SER A 81 20.65 -12.62 8.98
N ASP A 82 20.62 -12.75 10.30
CA ASP A 82 20.39 -14.03 10.96
C ASP A 82 18.91 -14.42 10.88
N SER A 83 18.56 -15.66 11.27
CA SER A 83 17.18 -16.14 11.16
C SER A 83 16.18 -15.21 11.87
N ARG A 84 16.55 -14.68 13.05
CA ARG A 84 15.71 -13.77 13.82
C ARG A 84 15.52 -12.42 13.11
N GLY A 85 16.58 -11.86 12.56
CA GLY A 85 16.52 -10.60 11.82
C GLY A 85 15.70 -10.71 10.53
N VAL A 86 15.89 -11.80 9.78
CA VAL A 86 15.10 -12.13 8.59
C VAL A 86 13.61 -12.29 8.92
N GLU A 87 13.28 -13.02 9.99
CA GLU A 87 11.89 -13.20 10.42
C GLU A 87 11.23 -11.90 10.88
N ASN A 88 11.97 -11.05 11.60
CA ASN A 88 11.48 -9.71 11.97
C ASN A 88 11.21 -8.87 10.72
N CYS A 89 12.16 -8.82 9.79
CA CYS A 89 12.01 -8.09 8.54
C CYS A 89 10.78 -8.59 7.74
N ARG A 90 10.63 -9.92 7.62
CA ARG A 90 9.49 -10.55 6.94
C ARG A 90 8.17 -10.13 7.57
N LYS A 91 8.09 -10.14 8.91
CA LYS A 91 6.88 -9.74 9.63
C LYS A 91 6.46 -8.30 9.29
N PHE A 92 7.39 -7.35 9.34
CA PHE A 92 7.07 -5.95 9.01
C PHE A 92 6.79 -5.74 7.52
N LEU A 93 7.45 -6.48 6.63
CA LEU A 93 7.15 -6.47 5.20
C LEU A 93 5.72 -6.95 4.92
N LEU A 94 5.28 -8.04 5.56
CA LEU A 94 3.93 -8.58 5.39
C LEU A 94 2.85 -7.62 5.92
N GLU A 95 3.13 -6.92 7.02
CA GLU A 95 2.23 -5.87 7.55
C GLU A 95 2.12 -4.69 6.60
N TRP A 96 3.16 -4.41 5.82
CA TRP A 96 3.11 -3.39 4.77
C TRP A 96 2.37 -3.87 3.52
N LEU A 97 2.59 -5.12 3.07
CA LEU A 97 1.88 -5.72 1.94
C LEU A 97 0.38 -5.86 2.19
N TYR A 98 -0.04 -5.94 3.45
CA TYR A 98 -1.45 -5.86 3.84
C TYR A 98 -2.12 -4.53 3.48
N ILE A 99 -1.35 -3.44 3.36
CA ILE A 99 -1.89 -2.12 3.05
C ILE A 99 -2.27 -2.09 1.56
N PRO A 100 -3.55 -1.92 1.20
CA PRO A 100 -3.98 -1.98 -0.19
C PRO A 100 -3.35 -0.86 -0.99
N VAL A 101 -2.70 -1.23 -2.09
CA VAL A 101 -2.25 -0.29 -3.12
C VAL A 101 -3.11 -0.56 -4.34
N GLY A 102 -4.12 0.27 -4.56
CA GLY A 102 -4.91 0.22 -5.79
C GLY A 102 -4.05 0.63 -6.99
N LEU A 103 -4.30 0.04 -8.16
CA LEU A 103 -3.77 0.58 -9.41
C LEU A 103 -4.28 2.03 -9.58
N LEU A 104 -3.42 2.92 -10.09
CA LEU A 104 -3.72 4.35 -10.25
C LEU A 104 -4.67 4.63 -11.44
N GLU A 105 -5.58 3.71 -11.79
CA GLU A 105 -6.52 3.88 -12.91
C GLU A 105 -7.46 5.06 -12.70
N VAL A 106 -7.84 5.31 -11.44
CA VAL A 106 -8.61 6.49 -11.02
C VAL A 106 -7.81 7.25 -9.96
N VAL A 107 -7.45 8.49 -10.28
CA VAL A 107 -6.72 9.42 -9.42
C VAL A 107 -7.57 10.65 -9.08
N PRO A 108 -7.44 11.22 -7.86
CA PRO A 108 -6.64 10.74 -6.74
C PRO A 108 -7.33 9.60 -5.96
N GLN A 109 -6.54 8.66 -5.43
CA GLN A 109 -7.06 7.56 -4.61
C GLN A 109 -7.66 8.13 -3.32
N ARG A 110 -8.87 7.68 -2.98
CA ARG A 110 -9.49 8.03 -1.70
C ARG A 110 -9.34 6.90 -0.69
N LEU A 111 -9.16 7.27 0.57
CA LEU A 111 -8.90 6.32 1.66
C LEU A 111 -9.95 5.21 1.81
N HIS A 112 -11.22 5.51 1.52
CA HIS A 112 -12.33 4.56 1.66
C HIS A 112 -12.52 3.67 0.43
N TRP A 113 -11.75 3.87 -0.64
CA TRP A 113 -11.86 3.08 -1.85
C TRP A 113 -11.28 1.69 -1.62
N ARG A 114 -11.99 0.68 -2.10
CA ARG A 114 -11.49 -0.69 -2.18
C ARG A 114 -11.04 -0.92 -3.61
N ALA A 115 -9.83 -1.45 -3.76
CA ALA A 115 -9.37 -1.89 -5.07
C ALA A 115 -10.28 -3.05 -5.53
N PRO A 116 -10.87 -2.99 -6.73
CA PRO A 116 -11.52 -4.15 -7.30
C PRO A 116 -10.48 -5.26 -7.56
N PRO A 117 -10.90 -6.55 -7.64
CA PRO A 117 -10.03 -7.60 -8.13
C PRO A 117 -9.54 -7.22 -9.53
N LEU A 118 -8.23 -7.07 -9.69
CA LEU A 118 -7.62 -6.54 -10.91
C LEU A 118 -6.68 -7.59 -11.51
N LEU A 119 -6.75 -7.75 -12.82
CA LEU A 119 -5.69 -8.38 -13.59
C LEU A 119 -4.69 -7.28 -13.93
N GLY A 120 -3.49 -7.36 -13.33
CA GLY A 120 -2.41 -6.41 -13.61
C GLY A 120 -1.91 -6.54 -15.05
N ARG A 121 -1.08 -5.59 -15.50
CA ARG A 121 -0.49 -5.59 -16.86
C ARG A 121 0.53 -6.72 -17.04
N SER A 122 0.94 -7.34 -15.93
CA SER A 122 1.83 -8.49 -15.86
C SER A 122 1.46 -9.39 -14.67
N ASP A 123 1.99 -10.61 -14.65
CA ASP A 123 1.82 -11.55 -13.54
C ASP A 123 2.39 -10.98 -12.23
N LEU A 124 3.52 -10.26 -12.30
CA LEU A 124 4.12 -9.60 -11.14
C LEU A 124 3.23 -8.48 -10.59
N GLU A 125 2.63 -7.69 -11.48
CA GLU A 125 1.70 -6.63 -11.07
C GLU A 125 0.45 -7.21 -10.42
N THR A 126 -0.09 -8.29 -10.99
CA THR A 126 -1.22 -9.04 -10.42
C THR A 126 -0.86 -9.57 -9.03
N LEU A 127 0.34 -10.16 -8.87
CA LEU A 127 0.84 -10.65 -7.59
C LEU A 127 0.96 -9.52 -6.56
N LEU A 128 1.54 -8.38 -6.94
CA LEU A 128 1.73 -7.21 -6.05
C LEU A 128 0.42 -6.48 -5.71
N ALA A 129 -0.64 -6.67 -6.50
CA ALA A 129 -1.98 -6.15 -6.25
C ALA A 129 -2.87 -7.11 -5.46
N SER A 130 -2.41 -8.36 -5.23
CA SER A 130 -3.19 -9.38 -4.53
C SER A 130 -3.52 -8.99 -3.09
N ASP A 131 -4.72 -9.34 -2.66
CA ASP A 131 -5.21 -9.20 -1.29
C ASP A 131 -5.07 -10.52 -0.47
N SER A 132 -4.42 -11.52 -1.05
CA SER A 132 -4.20 -12.83 -0.43
C SER A 132 -2.96 -12.86 0.46
N PRO A 133 -3.07 -13.28 1.73
CA PRO A 133 -1.91 -13.51 2.59
C PRO A 133 -0.90 -14.51 2.02
N ALA A 134 -1.35 -15.50 1.23
CA ALA A 134 -0.45 -16.47 0.60
C ALA A 134 0.44 -15.80 -0.45
N ASP A 135 -0.10 -14.84 -1.21
CA ASP A 135 0.66 -14.10 -2.21
C ASP A 135 1.64 -13.12 -1.55
N TRP A 136 1.27 -12.51 -0.42
CA TRP A 136 2.19 -11.68 0.35
C TRP A 136 3.36 -12.50 0.90
N ILE A 137 3.09 -13.72 1.38
CA ILE A 137 4.14 -14.67 1.77
C ILE A 137 5.05 -14.94 0.58
N ARG A 138 4.49 -15.28 -0.59
CA ARG A 138 5.26 -15.51 -1.81
C ARG A 138 6.13 -14.31 -2.20
N ILE A 139 5.61 -13.08 -2.15
CA ILE A 139 6.40 -11.86 -2.40
C ILE A 139 7.54 -11.75 -1.39
N SER A 140 7.27 -11.99 -0.10
CA SER A 140 8.31 -11.97 0.93
C SER A 140 9.39 -13.02 0.68
N GLU A 141 9.03 -14.19 0.13
CA GLU A 141 10.00 -15.23 -0.23
C GLU A 141 10.91 -14.86 -1.41
N LEU A 142 10.38 -14.10 -2.38
CA LEU A 142 11.18 -13.55 -3.47
C LEU A 142 12.29 -12.60 -2.97
N LEU A 143 12.09 -11.97 -1.82
CA LEU A 143 12.99 -10.94 -1.28
C LEU A 143 13.88 -11.43 -0.13
N LEU A 144 13.38 -12.31 0.73
CA LEU A 144 14.01 -12.75 1.97
C LEU A 144 14.35 -14.26 1.99
N GLY A 145 14.14 -14.97 0.88
CA GLY A 145 14.29 -16.42 0.79
C GLY A 145 13.10 -17.19 1.35
N LYS A 146 13.15 -18.52 1.35
CA LYS A 146 12.04 -19.39 1.77
C LYS A 146 11.60 -19.08 3.21
N ALA A 147 10.29 -19.00 3.43
CA ALA A 147 9.76 -18.90 4.79
C ALA A 147 9.94 -20.24 5.54
N PRO A 148 9.95 -20.25 6.89
CA PRO A 148 9.93 -21.47 7.67
C PRO A 148 8.77 -22.39 7.26
N ASP A 149 8.98 -23.70 7.36
CA ASP A 149 7.90 -24.65 7.07
C ASP A 149 6.72 -24.41 8.01
N ASN A 150 5.50 -24.39 7.45
CA ASN A 150 4.25 -24.04 8.15
C ASN A 150 4.15 -22.58 8.63
N PHE A 151 4.95 -21.66 8.08
CA PHE A 151 4.77 -20.24 8.33
C PHE A 151 3.38 -19.76 7.87
N THR A 152 2.66 -19.06 8.74
CA THR A 152 1.38 -18.44 8.42
C THR A 152 1.39 -16.98 8.85
N PHE A 153 0.72 -16.15 8.07
CA PHE A 153 0.55 -14.73 8.37
C PHE A 153 -0.93 -14.41 8.49
N GLN A 154 -1.31 -13.78 9.60
CA GLN A 154 -2.65 -13.24 9.82
C GLN A 154 -2.55 -11.75 10.12
N PRO A 155 -3.19 -10.88 9.32
CA PRO A 155 -3.23 -9.45 9.59
C PRO A 155 -3.82 -9.16 10.97
N LYS A 156 -3.20 -8.23 11.71
CA LYS A 156 -3.63 -7.87 13.08
C LYS A 156 -5.02 -7.25 13.16
N HIS A 157 -5.43 -6.58 12.10
CA HIS A 157 -6.76 -5.99 12.00
C HIS A 157 -7.64 -6.89 11.14
N LYS A 158 -8.73 -7.42 11.71
CA LYS A 158 -9.81 -8.10 10.98
C LYS A 158 -10.58 -7.13 10.07
N SER A 159 -9.90 -6.35 9.24
CA SER A 159 -10.57 -5.81 8.06
C SER A 159 -10.77 -7.02 7.18
N ASN A 160 -11.97 -7.60 7.21
CA ASN A 160 -12.40 -8.83 6.53
C ASN A 160 -11.62 -9.03 5.21
N ALA A 161 -10.51 -9.77 5.29
CA ALA A 161 -9.86 -10.29 4.11
C ALA A 161 -10.86 -11.24 3.48
N TYR A 162 -11.18 -10.97 2.22
CA TYR A 162 -12.18 -11.67 1.44
C TYR A 162 -12.04 -13.19 1.66
N SER A 163 -13.05 -13.80 2.27
CA SER A 163 -13.26 -15.22 1.99
C SER A 163 -13.78 -15.27 0.56
N SER A 164 -13.03 -15.90 -0.33
CA SER A 164 -13.47 -16.21 -1.69
C SER A 164 -14.58 -17.28 -1.62
N SER A 165 -15.75 -16.89 -1.13
CA SER A 165 -16.96 -17.73 -1.15
C SER A 165 -17.87 -17.40 -2.34
N ALA A 166 -17.32 -16.81 -3.41
CA ALA A 166 -18.07 -16.46 -4.61
C ALA A 166 -17.49 -17.14 -5.86
N ALA A 167 -17.17 -18.44 -5.76
CA ALA A 167 -16.84 -19.25 -6.93
C ALA A 167 -16.94 -20.75 -6.60
N THR A 168 -18.09 -21.26 -6.16
CA THR A 168 -18.41 -22.71 -6.28
C THR A 168 -19.90 -23.00 -6.05
N GLY A 169 -20.61 -23.21 -7.17
CA GLY A 169 -21.65 -24.23 -7.36
C GLY A 169 -22.92 -24.23 -6.50
N LYS A 170 -24.09 -24.08 -7.14
CA LYS A 170 -24.84 -25.23 -7.71
C LYS A 170 -26.15 -24.78 -8.36
N GLU A 171 -26.32 -25.12 -9.64
CA GLU A 171 -27.61 -25.51 -10.18
C GLU A 171 -28.09 -26.76 -9.43
N GLU A 172 -29.32 -26.76 -8.92
CA GLU A 172 -30.16 -27.95 -8.69
C GLU A 172 -31.57 -27.46 -8.33
N GLY A 173 -32.56 -27.84 -9.14
CA GLY A 173 -33.97 -27.46 -8.97
C GLY A 173 -34.77 -28.38 -8.05
N GLN A 174 -35.99 -27.94 -7.71
CA GLN A 174 -37.21 -28.70 -7.34
C GLN A 174 -38.30 -27.64 -7.06
N ALA A 175 -39.41 -27.55 -7.80
CA ALA A 175 -40.58 -28.45 -7.84
C ALA A 175 -41.44 -28.40 -6.55
N GLU A 176 -42.66 -27.88 -6.75
CA GLU A 176 -43.93 -28.07 -6.00
C GLU A 176 -44.14 -27.47 -4.60
N GLY A 177 -45.35 -26.91 -4.45
CA GLY A 177 -45.92 -26.26 -3.27
C GLY A 177 -46.94 -25.21 -3.64
#